data_AF-A0A2N1Z8U3-F1
#
_entry.id   AF-A0A2N1Z8U3-F1
#
_cell.length_a   1.000
_cell.length_b   1.000
_cell.length_c   1.000
_cell.angle_alpha   90.00
_cell.angle_beta   90.00
_cell.angle_gamma   90.00
#
_symmetry.space_group_name_H-M   'P 1'
#
loop_
_entity.id
_entity.type
_entity.pdbx_description
1 polymer ?
#
loop_
_entity_poly.entity_id
_entity_poly.type
_entity_poly.pdbx_seq_one_letter_code
_entity_poly.pdbx_strand_id
1 'polypeptide(L)'
;MTAERTKPIGIDDLPAEIELDLPAKSIGFGWIVRAVGLVVTAVGVLTLLLGPETIYYNRDVGMTFVQMIQAFPGPIATVGFLLAGLGQAMESNASTSQALAIEDALLYKVVIPERRIPAGFRLQTDALGGNRFRISLVEKTEAEIAEEERSTS
;
A
#
# COMPACT_ATOMS: atom_id res chain seq x y z
N MET A 1 -23.47 -30.75 9.88
CA MET A 1 -22.35 -29.97 9.33
C MET A 1 -21.70 -29.26 10.49
N THR A 2 -20.63 -29.85 11.02
CA THR A 2 -19.99 -29.46 12.27
C THR A 2 -18.93 -28.41 11.94
N ALA A 3 -19.10 -27.18 12.44
CA ALA A 3 -18.09 -26.14 12.31
C ALA A 3 -16.82 -26.58 13.03
N GLU A 4 -15.77 -26.87 12.28
CA GLU A 4 -14.45 -27.18 12.80
C GLU A 4 -13.93 -25.92 13.51
N ARG A 5 -13.97 -25.93 14.85
CA ARG A 5 -13.33 -24.89 15.65
C ARG A 5 -11.82 -25.05 15.46
N THR A 6 -11.23 -24.23 14.61
CA THR A 6 -9.78 -24.12 14.44
C THR A 6 -9.15 -23.92 15.81
N LYS A 7 -8.44 -24.96 16.28
CA LYS A 7 -7.67 -24.95 17.52
C LYS A 7 -6.67 -23.79 17.47
N PRO A 8 -6.52 -23.00 18.54
CA PRO A 8 -5.48 -21.98 18.58
C PRO A 8 -4.12 -22.66 18.39
N ILE A 9 -3.34 -22.15 17.42
CA ILE A 9 -2.04 -22.69 17.05
C ILE A 9 -1.06 -22.41 18.20
N GLY A 10 -0.49 -23.48 18.77
CA GLY A 10 0.52 -23.39 19.81
C GLY A 10 1.94 -23.32 19.24
N ILE A 11 2.93 -23.12 20.10
CA ILE A 11 4.35 -23.12 19.69
C ILE A 11 4.81 -24.48 19.12
N ASP A 12 4.17 -25.56 19.58
CA ASP A 12 4.46 -26.93 19.18
C ASP A 12 3.95 -27.25 17.76
N ASP A 13 3.10 -26.39 17.21
CA ASP A 13 2.50 -26.54 15.88
C ASP A 13 3.28 -25.74 14.80
N LEU A 14 4.43 -25.14 15.17
CA LEU A 14 5.27 -24.38 14.24
C LEU A 14 6.21 -25.31 13.43
N PRO A 15 6.45 -25.03 12.14
CA PRO A 15 5.87 -23.95 11.34
C PRO A 15 4.40 -24.19 10.99
N ALA A 16 3.57 -23.16 11.17
CA ALA A 16 2.14 -23.24 10.91
C ALA A 16 1.75 -22.32 9.74
N GLU A 17 0.84 -22.80 8.90
CA GLU A 17 0.20 -22.00 7.86
C GLU A 17 -1.16 -21.53 8.35
N ILE A 18 -1.39 -20.23 8.31
CA ILE A 18 -2.67 -19.61 8.67
C ILE A 18 -3.30 -18.97 7.43
N GLU A 19 -4.57 -19.27 7.23
CA GLU A 19 -5.41 -18.57 6.28
C GLU A 19 -6.15 -17.46 7.03
N LEU A 20 -5.84 -16.22 6.68
CA LEU A 20 -6.57 -15.05 7.16
C LEU A 20 -7.75 -14.79 6.22
N ASP A 21 -8.90 -14.39 6.75
CA ASP A 21 -9.99 -13.93 5.90
C ASP A 21 -9.85 -12.41 5.76
N LEU A 22 -8.89 -11.98 4.93
CA LEU A 22 -8.71 -10.56 4.63
C LEU A 22 -9.67 -10.17 3.50
N PRO A 23 -10.31 -9.00 3.61
CA PRO A 23 -11.15 -8.50 2.53
C PRO A 23 -10.32 -8.39 1.24
N ALA A 24 -10.88 -8.90 0.14
CA ALA A 24 -10.21 -8.92 -1.16
C ALA A 24 -9.71 -7.51 -1.54
N LYS A 25 -8.47 -7.42 -1.99
CA LYS A 25 -7.85 -6.17 -2.46
C LYS A 25 -8.56 -5.67 -3.72
N SER A 26 -9.61 -4.87 -3.56
CA SER A 26 -10.29 -4.20 -4.65
C SER A 26 -9.42 -3.07 -5.21
N ILE A 27 -9.52 -2.80 -6.52
CA ILE A 27 -8.96 -1.58 -7.12
C ILE A 27 -9.57 -0.38 -6.37
N GLY A 28 -8.77 0.25 -5.52
CA GLY A 28 -9.23 1.35 -4.70
C GLY A 28 -9.51 2.59 -5.55
N PHE A 29 -10.48 3.39 -5.15
CA PHE A 29 -10.77 4.68 -5.78
C PHE A 29 -9.51 5.57 -5.89
N GLY A 30 -8.59 5.48 -4.92
CA GLY A 30 -7.29 6.15 -4.96
C GLY A 30 -6.43 5.80 -6.19
N TRP A 31 -6.46 4.54 -6.65
CA TRP A 31 -5.74 4.13 -7.86
C TRP A 31 -6.30 4.80 -9.12
N ILE A 32 -7.63 4.91 -9.22
CA ILE A 32 -8.30 5.56 -10.35
C ILE A 32 -7.95 7.05 -10.37
N VAL A 33 -8.06 7.73 -9.22
CA VAL A 33 -7.71 9.15 -9.09
C VAL A 33 -6.24 9.38 -9.46
N ARG A 34 -5.35 8.49 -9.00
CA ARG A 34 -3.93 8.55 -9.34
C ARG A 34 -3.68 8.40 -10.84
N ALA A 35 -4.30 7.41 -11.47
CA ALA A 35 -4.17 7.16 -12.90
C ALA A 35 -4.66 8.35 -13.73
N VAL A 36 -5.82 8.91 -13.40
CA VAL A 36 -6.37 10.10 -14.05
C VAL A 36 -5.42 11.29 -13.87
N GLY A 37 -4.94 11.52 -12.64
CA GLY A 37 -3.98 12.60 -12.36
C GLY A 37 -2.71 12.49 -13.21
N LEU A 38 -2.13 11.30 -13.31
CA LEU A 38 -0.94 11.04 -14.14
C LEU A 38 -1.18 11.30 -15.63
N VAL A 39 -2.34 10.91 -16.16
CA VAL A 39 -2.69 11.20 -17.56
C VAL A 39 -2.81 12.69 -17.79
N VAL A 40 -3.47 13.41 -16.89
CA VAL A 40 -3.63 14.88 -16.98
C VAL A 40 -2.26 15.57 -16.89
N THR A 41 -1.39 15.13 -15.98
CA THR A 41 -0.01 15.63 -15.90
C THR A 41 0.74 15.39 -17.19
N ALA A 42 0.68 14.17 -17.73
CA ALA A 42 1.37 13.81 -18.96
C ALA A 42 0.91 14.69 -20.12
N VAL A 43 -0.40 14.95 -20.26
CA VAL A 43 -0.94 15.85 -21.28
C VAL A 43 -0.40 17.27 -21.09
N GLY A 44 -0.42 17.81 -19.87
CA GLY A 44 0.11 19.14 -19.58
C GLY A 44 1.60 19.27 -19.89
N VAL A 45 2.41 18.28 -19.47
CA VAL A 45 3.86 18.24 -19.73
C VAL A 45 4.18 18.06 -21.21
N LEU A 46 3.49 17.16 -21.91
CA LEU A 46 3.67 17.00 -23.36
C LEU A 46 3.37 18.31 -24.08
N THR A 47 2.30 18.98 -23.68
CA THR A 47 1.89 20.24 -24.30
C THR A 47 2.86 21.37 -23.97
N LEU A 48 3.52 21.34 -22.81
CA LEU A 48 4.58 22.28 -22.47
C LEU A 48 5.84 22.06 -23.31
N LEU A 49 6.19 20.81 -23.60
CA LEU A 49 7.41 20.45 -24.35
C LEU A 49 7.24 20.49 -25.87
N LEU A 50 6.07 20.13 -26.38
CA LEU A 50 5.78 19.96 -27.81
C LEU A 50 4.71 20.95 -28.33
N GLY A 51 4.21 21.82 -27.46
CA GLY A 51 3.16 22.78 -27.82
C GLY A 51 3.67 23.89 -28.74
N PRO A 52 2.78 24.49 -29.54
CA PRO A 52 3.14 25.63 -30.39
C PRO A 52 3.41 26.88 -29.54
N GLU A 53 4.38 27.70 -29.95
CA GLU A 53 4.68 28.98 -29.27
C GLU A 53 3.54 29.99 -29.37
N THR A 54 2.75 29.93 -30.45
CA THR A 54 1.62 30.83 -30.69
C THR A 54 0.38 30.04 -31.07
N ILE A 55 -0.73 30.36 -30.42
CA ILE A 55 -2.03 29.74 -30.64
C ILE A 55 -2.93 30.73 -31.36
N TYR A 56 -3.30 30.40 -32.60
CA TYR A 56 -4.28 31.15 -33.36
C TYR A 56 -5.67 30.55 -33.12
N TYR A 57 -6.62 31.38 -32.69
CA TYR A 57 -8.02 30.98 -32.54
C TYR A 57 -8.93 32.08 -33.08
N ASN A 58 -10.12 31.68 -33.52
CA ASN A 58 -11.13 32.63 -33.97
C ASN A 58 -11.82 33.23 -32.74
N ARG A 59 -11.75 34.57 -32.57
CA ARG A 59 -12.41 35.25 -31.45
C ARG A 59 -13.93 35.14 -31.45
N ASP A 60 -14.55 35.01 -32.62
CA ASP A 60 -16.01 34.94 -32.74
C ASP A 60 -16.54 33.55 -32.31
N VAL A 61 -15.71 32.51 -32.42
CA VAL A 61 -16.08 31.12 -32.07
C VAL A 61 -15.45 30.68 -30.74
N GLY A 62 -14.37 31.34 -30.30
CA GLY A 62 -13.61 31.00 -29.11
C GLY A 62 -12.50 29.96 -29.36
N MET A 63 -11.82 29.56 -28.28
CA MET A 63 -10.83 28.50 -28.32
C MET A 63 -11.49 27.12 -28.29
N THR A 64 -11.00 26.22 -29.12
CA THR A 64 -11.34 24.79 -29.02
C THR A 64 -10.73 24.18 -27.75
N PHE A 65 -11.25 23.02 -27.33
CA PHE A 65 -10.74 22.30 -26.16
C PHE A 65 -9.23 22.02 -26.23
N VAL A 66 -8.74 21.64 -27.42
CA VAL A 66 -7.30 21.38 -27.63
C VAL A 66 -6.48 22.67 -27.53
N GLN A 67 -6.97 23.77 -28.09
CA GLN A 67 -6.32 25.08 -27.98
C GLN A 67 -6.30 25.59 -26.53
N MET A 68 -7.35 25.30 -25.75
CA MET A 68 -7.38 25.62 -24.33
C MET A 68 -6.34 24.81 -23.54
N ILE A 69 -6.17 23.52 -23.85
CA ILE A 69 -5.10 22.71 -23.24
C ILE A 69 -3.73 23.29 -23.59
N GLN A 70 -3.53 23.69 -24.85
CA GLN A 70 -2.31 24.31 -25.34
C GLN A 70 -2.04 25.69 -24.73
N ALA A 71 -3.08 26.45 -24.38
CA ALA A 71 -2.94 27.77 -23.77
C ALA A 71 -2.54 27.69 -22.29
N PHE A 72 -2.87 26.59 -21.59
CA PHE A 72 -2.63 26.44 -20.15
C PHE A 72 -1.93 25.13 -19.77
N PRO A 73 -0.80 24.76 -20.40
CA PRO A 73 -0.16 23.47 -20.17
C PRO A 73 0.41 23.35 -18.75
N GLY A 74 0.96 24.44 -18.21
CA GLY A 74 1.50 24.50 -16.84
C GLY A 74 0.43 24.23 -15.77
N PRO A 75 -0.65 25.03 -15.70
CA PRO A 75 -1.75 24.78 -14.76
C PRO A 75 -2.34 23.37 -14.86
N ILE A 76 -2.51 22.84 -16.09
CA ILE A 76 -3.00 21.48 -16.31
C ILE A 76 -2.03 20.44 -15.72
N ALA A 77 -0.73 20.59 -15.99
CA ALA A 77 0.29 19.70 -15.44
C ALA A 77 0.27 19.68 -13.90
N THR A 78 0.18 20.86 -13.29
CA THR A 78 0.10 21.04 -11.84
C THR A 78 -1.14 20.40 -11.24
N VAL A 79 -2.33 20.62 -11.82
CA VAL A 79 -3.57 20.01 -11.34
C VAL A 79 -3.51 18.50 -11.45
N GLY A 80 -3.02 17.97 -12.58
CA GLY A 80 -2.81 16.53 -12.73
C GLY A 80 -1.87 15.96 -11.66
N PHE A 81 -0.80 16.69 -11.34
CA PHE A 81 0.22 16.23 -10.39
C PHE A 81 -0.35 16.20 -8.97
N LEU A 82 -1.13 17.22 -8.60
CA LEU A 82 -1.86 17.25 -7.34
C LEU A 82 -2.86 16.10 -7.22
N LEU A 83 -3.63 15.82 -8.29
CA LEU A 83 -4.56 14.69 -8.31
C LEU A 83 -3.82 13.34 -8.18
N ALA A 84 -2.67 13.19 -8.84
CA ALA A 84 -1.84 12.00 -8.72
C ALA A 84 -1.35 11.81 -7.27
N GLY A 85 -0.88 12.90 -6.63
CA GLY A 85 -0.46 12.90 -5.23
C GLY A 85 -1.59 12.58 -4.27
N LEU A 86 -2.79 13.13 -4.49
CA LEU A 86 -3.98 12.80 -3.69
C LEU A 86 -4.36 11.33 -3.83
N GLY A 87 -4.37 10.79 -5.06
CA GLY A 87 -4.62 9.37 -5.29
C GLY A 87 -3.61 8.47 -4.59
N GLN A 88 -2.33 8.84 -4.61
CA GLN A 88 -1.26 8.16 -3.87
C GLN A 88 -1.50 8.20 -2.36
N ALA A 89 -1.87 9.35 -1.79
CA ALA A 89 -2.13 9.49 -0.36
C ALA A 89 -3.36 8.65 0.09
N MET A 90 -4.37 8.55 -0.76
CA MET A 90 -5.52 7.68 -0.51
C MET A 90 -5.13 6.20 -0.54
N GLU A 91 -4.25 5.81 -1.46
CA GLU A 91 -3.74 4.43 -1.57
C GLU A 91 -2.82 4.06 -0.40
N SER A 92 -1.97 4.98 0.07
CA SER A 92 -1.12 4.75 1.23
C SER A 92 -1.93 4.55 2.50
N ASN A 93 -2.98 5.36 2.71
CA ASN A 93 -3.86 5.21 3.87
C ASN A 93 -4.61 3.87 3.85
N ALA A 94 -5.09 3.44 2.68
CA ALA A 94 -5.72 2.12 2.53
C ALA A 94 -4.74 0.97 2.82
N SER A 95 -3.47 1.12 2.42
CA SER A 95 -2.42 0.13 2.68
C SER A 95 -2.07 0.05 4.17
N THR A 96 -1.98 1.19 4.86
CA THR A 96 -1.77 1.23 6.32
C THR A 96 -2.94 0.60 7.08
N SER A 97 -4.18 0.89 6.69
CA SER A 97 -5.36 0.25 7.29
C SER A 97 -5.38 -1.27 7.07
N GLN A 98 -4.94 -1.75 5.90
CA GLN A 98 -4.79 -3.19 5.67
C GLN A 98 -3.70 -3.81 6.55
N ALA A 99 -2.55 -3.15 6.72
CA ALA A 99 -1.49 -3.64 7.59
C ALA A 99 -1.97 -3.79 9.04
N LEU A 100 -2.69 -2.79 9.57
CA LEU A 100 -3.29 -2.85 10.90
C LEU A 100 -4.35 -3.95 11.02
N ALA A 101 -5.17 -4.16 9.99
CA ALA A 101 -6.17 -5.24 9.98
C ALA A 101 -5.51 -6.64 9.96
N ILE A 102 -4.37 -6.78 9.28
CA ILE A 102 -3.58 -8.02 9.31
C ILE A 102 -3.01 -8.25 10.71
N GLU A 103 -2.43 -7.21 11.33
CA GLU A 103 -1.89 -7.29 12.69
C GLU A 103 -2.97 -7.69 13.71
N ASP A 104 -4.14 -7.07 13.67
CA ASP A 104 -5.27 -7.40 14.56
C ASP A 104 -5.78 -8.84 14.33
N ALA A 105 -5.88 -9.27 13.07
CA ALA A 105 -6.26 -10.64 12.72
C ALA A 105 -5.22 -11.68 13.17
N LEU A 106 -3.93 -11.34 13.13
CA LEU A 106 -2.84 -12.17 13.65
C LEU A 106 -2.92 -12.29 15.18
N LEU A 107 -3.12 -11.17 15.90
CA LEU A 107 -3.26 -11.19 17.36
C LEU A 107 -4.45 -12.04 17.82
N TYR A 108 -5.55 -12.04 17.07
CA TYR A 108 -6.73 -12.86 17.39
C TYR A 108 -6.51 -14.36 17.15
N LYS A 109 -5.81 -14.75 16.07
CA LYS A 109 -5.62 -16.18 15.72
C LYS A 109 -4.37 -16.80 16.36
N VAL A 110 -3.35 -16.01 16.67
CA VAL A 110 -2.05 -16.48 17.18
C VAL A 110 -1.95 -16.13 18.66
N VAL A 111 -2.50 -16.99 19.51
CA VAL A 111 -2.37 -16.86 20.97
C VAL A 111 -1.09 -17.58 21.41
N ILE A 112 0.07 -17.05 21.02
CA ILE A 112 1.37 -17.50 21.55
C ILE A 112 1.79 -16.50 22.63
N PRO A 113 1.64 -16.81 23.93
CA PRO A 113 2.13 -15.93 24.98
C PRO A 113 3.66 -15.80 24.87
N GLU A 114 4.19 -14.57 24.91
CA GLU A 114 5.63 -14.24 24.78
C GLU A 114 6.52 -15.10 25.70
N ARG A 115 6.00 -15.52 26.85
CA ARG A 115 6.69 -16.39 27.81
C ARG A 115 7.02 -17.79 27.29
N ARG A 116 6.41 -18.23 26.18
CA ARG A 116 6.72 -19.52 25.53
C ARG A 116 7.75 -19.39 24.40
N ILE A 117 8.08 -18.19 23.96
CA ILE A 117 9.09 -18.00 22.91
C ILE A 117 10.46 -18.28 23.54
N PRO A 118 11.25 -19.26 23.04
CA PRO A 118 12.58 -19.52 23.54
C PRO A 118 13.46 -18.27 23.37
N ALA A 119 14.30 -17.98 24.37
CA ALA A 119 15.25 -16.87 24.31
C ALA A 119 16.15 -17.03 23.06
N GLY A 120 16.31 -15.95 22.28
CA GLY A 120 17.09 -15.96 21.05
C GLY A 120 16.32 -16.25 19.76
N PHE A 121 14.99 -16.42 19.81
CA PHE A 121 14.15 -16.60 18.62
C PHE A 121 13.08 -15.52 18.49
N ARG A 122 12.67 -15.23 17.26
CA ARG A 122 11.55 -14.34 16.92
C ARG A 122 10.56 -15.05 15.99
N LEU A 123 9.30 -14.63 16.03
CA LEU A 123 8.29 -15.07 15.08
C LEU A 123 8.46 -14.27 13.79
N GLN A 124 8.81 -14.95 12.70
CA GLN A 124 8.79 -14.38 11.35
C GLN A 124 7.48 -14.79 10.67
N THR A 125 6.81 -13.81 10.07
CA THR A 125 5.60 -14.04 9.27
C THR A 125 5.94 -13.81 7.80
N ASP A 126 5.90 -14.86 6.99
CA ASP A 126 6.12 -14.78 5.55
C ASP A 126 4.79 -14.86 4.81
N ALA A 127 4.55 -13.92 3.88
CA ALA A 127 3.38 -13.96 3.02
C ALA A 127 3.57 -15.00 1.91
N LEU A 128 2.74 -16.05 1.89
CA LEU A 128 2.75 -17.11 0.87
C LEU A 128 1.93 -16.75 -0.38
N GLY A 129 1.15 -15.66 -0.32
CA GLY A 129 0.30 -15.15 -1.40
C GLY A 129 -1.19 -15.24 -1.08
N GLY A 130 -1.97 -14.28 -1.59
CA GLY A 130 -3.36 -14.10 -1.21
C GLY A 130 -3.48 -13.76 0.28
N ASN A 131 -4.31 -14.50 1.01
CA ASN A 131 -4.47 -14.34 2.45
C ASN A 131 -3.79 -15.44 3.28
N ARG A 132 -2.82 -16.17 2.69
CA ARG A 132 -2.07 -17.21 3.39
C ARG A 132 -0.75 -16.67 3.91
N PHE A 133 -0.53 -16.88 5.20
CA PHE A 133 0.70 -16.48 5.89
C PHE A 133 1.32 -17.71 6.54
N ARG A 134 2.64 -17.82 6.44
CA ARG A 134 3.43 -18.81 7.17
C ARG A 134 4.03 -18.13 8.37
N ILE A 135 3.84 -18.72 9.54
CA ILE A 135 4.52 -18.29 10.75
C ILE A 135 5.61 -19.31 11.05
N SER A 136 6.85 -18.83 11.17
CA SER A 136 8.02 -19.63 11.49
C SER A 136 8.83 -18.99 12.61
N LEU A 137 9.44 -19.83 13.45
CA LEU A 137 10.44 -19.38 14.42
C LEU A 137 11.78 -19.20 13.71
N VAL A 138 12.39 -18.02 13.84
CA VAL A 138 13.69 -17.71 13.25
C VAL A 138 14.61 -17.18 14.34
N GLU A 139 15.89 -17.56 14.31
CA GLU A 139 16.88 -17.04 15.25
C GLU A 139 16.99 -15.51 15.15
N LYS A 140 16.99 -14.84 16.30
CA LYS A 140 17.27 -13.40 16.40
C LYS A 140 18.66 -13.15 15.83
N THR A 141 18.77 -12.16 14.96
CA THR A 141 20.07 -11.80 14.37
C THR A 141 20.91 -11.04 15.41
N GLU A 142 22.24 -11.18 15.38
CA GLU A 142 23.17 -10.56 16.34
C GLU A 142 22.97 -9.05 16.56
N ALA A 143 22.46 -8.34 15.54
CA ALA A 143 22.13 -6.92 15.61
C ALA A 143 20.98 -6.59 16.58
N GLU A 144 19.97 -7.46 16.70
CA GLU A 144 18.81 -7.24 17.60
C GLU A 144 19.15 -7.61 19.05
N ILE A 145 20.01 -8.61 19.25
CA ILE A 145 20.50 -9.02 20.58
C ILE A 145 21.32 -7.88 21.21
N ALA A 146 22.14 -7.19 20.41
CA ALA A 146 22.95 -6.06 20.86
C ALA A 146 22.13 -4.79 21.21
N GLU A 147 20.91 -4.65 20.67
CA GLU A 147 20.03 -3.51 20.93
C GLU A 147 19.21 -3.70 22.22
N GLU A 148 18.83 -4.95 22.51
CA GLU A 148 18.10 -5.32 23.73
C GLU A 148 18.98 -5.22 25.00
N GLU A 149 20.27 -5.54 24.89
CA GLU A 149 21.26 -5.36 25.96
C GLU A 149 21.59 -3.87 26.24
N ARG A 150 21.40 -2.97 25.26
CA ARG A 150 21.60 -1.52 25.45
C ARG A 150 20.41 -0.83 26.10
N SER A 151 19.21 -1.41 26.05
CA SER A 151 18.02 -0.82 26.67
C SER A 151 17.85 -1.22 28.15
N THR A 152 18.62 -2.19 28.64
CA THR A 152 18.58 -2.66 30.04
C THR A 152 19.75 -2.17 30.91
N SER A 153 20.70 -1.40 30.36
CA SER A 153 21.76 -0.69 31.11
C SER A 153 21.48 0.80 31.23
#